data_AF-A0A0C2D0X8-F1
#
_entry.id   AF-A0A0C2D0X8-F1
#
_cell.length_a   1.000
_cell.length_b   1.000
_cell.length_c   1.000
_cell.angle_alpha   90.00
_cell.angle_beta   90.00
_cell.angle_gamma   90.00
#
_symmetry.space_group_name_H-M   'P 1'
#
loop_
_entity.id
_entity.type
_entity.pdbx_description
1 polymer ?
#
loop_
_entity_poly.entity_id
_entity_poly.type
_entity_poly.pdbx_seq_one_letter_code
_entity_poly.pdbx_strand_id
1 'polypeptide(L)'
;MSANSTFCSLLIMPLLAAGVGCSVPGHAILAAETGTGETGGDTSTEPGTLTDSGGETNGDGDGDDPGEGDTADLDLPDDPALVPSPACTIDPAQLDGALPCGLEPPSDVIAPVTAWTWTGHDGEDSVLVTPLVANLDDDNGDGFVDLCDDPDIVVAAVHLPPGKTDPWPVGHLHLINGASGATTRVIPTAIDASINPALADLDGDGIPEIVALQAQGPNSPYQLTQRRLMGFRADGELAFAGEHWQLSRGGGAISIADLDNDGSPEILAPEYVTNATGQLLWAPSNPATAYSMPVAVDLDLDGDLEVLFGGTAYDHDGSWRFDTPTVPQDRGSVAVANFDDDEFPELYVQHDGEHAVLEHDGTVKAVCPTGNVDISGAGGYPVAIRDLDGDGRAELVFGFQDKFYVLSIEANACVLAWSKKTDAPEGLSSGTLFDFLDDGHAEAIYADRSRVKLYSSTGELLFQINHSARESIANPVVADVDGDGAAEILIVSSAPLGAESISPSLIVLENADDRFAATRRVWNQHTYHHSNINEIGQVPSFEPPHWHAANSFRANSHAYEGDLCIPPALPAEGP
;
A
#
# COMPACT_ATOMS: atom_id res chain seq x y z
N MET A 1 25.59 58.78 -31.33
CA MET A 1 24.88 59.32 -32.51
C MET A 1 23.92 58.24 -32.99
N SER A 2 22.62 58.56 -32.98
CA SER A 2 21.44 58.01 -33.72
C SER A 2 21.55 56.63 -34.40
N ALA A 3 20.55 55.76 -34.50
CA ALA A 3 19.14 55.59 -34.11
C ALA A 3 18.82 54.13 -34.58
N ASN A 4 17.88 53.33 -34.10
CA ASN A 4 16.43 53.51 -34.15
C ASN A 4 15.76 52.30 -33.44
N SER A 5 14.59 52.56 -32.86
CA SER A 5 13.66 51.68 -32.15
C SER A 5 12.97 50.61 -33.00
N THR A 6 12.45 49.54 -32.38
CA THR A 6 10.99 49.22 -32.33
C THR A 6 10.70 48.23 -31.19
N PHE A 7 9.82 48.63 -30.27
CA PHE A 7 9.21 47.83 -29.19
C PHE A 7 7.91 47.19 -29.72
N CYS A 8 7.58 45.98 -29.28
CA CYS A 8 6.25 45.39 -29.48
C CYS A 8 5.64 45.06 -28.12
N SER A 9 4.59 45.79 -27.74
CA SER A 9 3.67 45.48 -26.64
C SER A 9 2.42 44.84 -27.23
N LEU A 10 1.94 43.74 -26.65
CA LEU A 10 0.57 43.26 -26.86
C LEU A 10 -0.23 43.48 -25.57
N LEU A 11 -1.25 44.33 -25.67
CA LEU A 11 -2.23 44.59 -24.63
C LEU A 11 -3.58 44.01 -25.09
N ILE A 12 -4.23 43.37 -24.13
CA ILE A 12 -5.55 42.75 -24.14
C ILE A 12 -6.67 43.75 -24.46
N MET A 13 -7.69 43.35 -25.24
CA MET A 13 -9.09 43.74 -25.01
C MET A 13 -10.10 42.84 -25.74
N PRO A 14 -11.35 42.76 -25.26
CA PRO A 14 -12.25 41.60 -25.37
C PRO A 14 -13.29 41.72 -26.50
N LEU A 15 -13.92 40.60 -26.87
CA LEU A 15 -15.10 40.57 -27.72
C LEU A 15 -16.28 39.90 -27.00
N LEU A 16 -17.32 40.70 -26.72
CA LEU A 16 -18.66 40.27 -26.34
C LEU A 16 -19.40 39.73 -27.58
N ALA A 17 -20.08 38.59 -27.45
CA ALA A 17 -21.22 38.23 -28.29
C ALA A 17 -22.27 37.49 -27.45
N ALA A 18 -23.51 37.92 -27.57
CA ALA A 18 -24.66 37.52 -26.77
C ALA A 18 -25.29 36.20 -27.24
N GLY A 19 -26.02 35.56 -26.31
CA GLY A 19 -26.42 34.16 -26.35
C GLY A 19 -27.55 33.76 -27.29
N VAL A 20 -27.77 32.45 -27.36
CA VAL A 20 -29.08 31.80 -27.45
C VAL A 20 -28.99 30.50 -26.65
N GLY A 21 -29.86 30.35 -25.66
CA GLY A 21 -29.97 29.14 -24.86
C GLY A 21 -30.73 28.03 -25.61
N CYS A 22 -30.36 26.79 -25.33
CA CYS A 22 -31.19 25.61 -25.55
C CYS A 22 -30.93 24.62 -24.40
N SER A 23 -32.01 24.36 -23.65
CA SER A 23 -32.16 23.29 -22.67
C SER A 23 -32.11 21.91 -23.33
N VAL A 24 -31.39 20.96 -22.72
CA VAL A 24 -31.54 19.52 -23.05
C VAL A 24 -32.36 18.86 -21.93
N PRO A 25 -33.47 18.19 -22.25
CA PRO A 25 -34.36 17.58 -21.26
C PRO A 25 -33.89 16.20 -20.81
N GLY A 26 -34.08 15.93 -19.51
CA GLY A 26 -33.88 14.63 -18.88
C GLY A 26 -34.76 13.55 -19.50
N HIS A 27 -34.21 12.34 -19.59
CA HIS A 27 -34.95 11.15 -19.96
C HIS A 27 -35.34 10.37 -18.71
N ALA A 28 -36.65 10.35 -18.46
CA ALA A 28 -37.31 9.46 -17.52
C ALA A 28 -37.32 8.03 -18.07
N ILE A 29 -36.95 7.06 -17.23
CA ILE A 29 -37.14 5.64 -17.48
C ILE A 29 -38.59 5.30 -17.10
N LEU A 30 -39.39 4.88 -18.09
CA LEU A 30 -40.71 4.31 -17.89
C LEU A 30 -40.65 2.79 -18.03
N ALA A 31 -41.25 2.10 -17.07
CA ALA A 31 -41.58 0.68 -17.12
C ALA A 31 -42.63 0.39 -18.20
N ALA A 32 -42.57 -0.80 -18.81
CA ALA A 32 -43.68 -1.40 -19.53
C ALA A 32 -43.70 -2.93 -19.37
N GLU A 33 -44.84 -3.41 -18.90
CA GLU A 33 -45.25 -4.80 -18.78
C GLU A 33 -45.68 -5.45 -20.11
N THR A 34 -45.43 -6.76 -20.19
CA THR A 34 -46.26 -7.85 -20.80
C THR A 34 -46.52 -7.96 -22.31
N GLY A 35 -46.46 -9.22 -22.79
CA GLY A 35 -47.08 -9.72 -24.03
C GLY A 35 -46.21 -10.73 -24.80
N THR A 36 -46.15 -12.00 -24.38
CA THR A 36 -46.83 -13.19 -24.98
C THR A 36 -46.44 -13.58 -26.42
N GLY A 37 -46.02 -14.85 -26.60
CA GLY A 37 -45.88 -15.51 -27.91
C GLY A 37 -45.25 -16.91 -27.82
N GLU A 38 -46.08 -17.93 -27.94
CA GLU A 38 -45.83 -19.37 -27.77
C GLU A 38 -44.92 -20.06 -28.82
N THR A 39 -44.32 -21.20 -28.43
CA THR A 39 -44.34 -22.55 -29.06
C THR A 39 -43.20 -23.38 -28.45
N GLY A 40 -43.27 -24.66 -28.06
CA GLY A 40 -44.28 -25.72 -28.01
C GLY A 40 -43.57 -27.09 -27.81
N GLY A 41 -44.21 -28.04 -27.10
CA GLY A 41 -43.87 -29.49 -27.06
C GLY A 41 -43.20 -29.97 -25.75
N ASP A 42 -43.93 -30.37 -24.70
CA ASP A 42 -44.67 -31.65 -24.49
C ASP A 42 -43.78 -32.88 -24.24
N THR A 43 -43.79 -33.42 -23.01
CA THR A 43 -44.36 -34.77 -22.72
C THR A 43 -44.14 -35.23 -21.27
N SER A 44 -45.27 -35.57 -20.60
CA SER A 44 -45.49 -36.74 -19.72
C SER A 44 -44.75 -36.83 -18.36
N THR A 45 -45.30 -37.25 -17.22
CA THR A 45 -46.56 -37.93 -16.85
C THR A 45 -46.69 -37.92 -15.32
N GLU A 46 -47.90 -37.65 -14.82
CA GLU A 46 -48.48 -37.95 -13.48
C GLU A 46 -48.49 -39.47 -13.15
N PRO A 47 -49.04 -39.99 -12.01
CA PRO A 47 -49.75 -39.34 -10.89
C PRO A 47 -49.46 -39.88 -9.46
N GLY A 48 -50.04 -39.23 -8.45
CA GLY A 48 -50.17 -39.76 -7.09
C GLY A 48 -51.24 -39.10 -6.21
N THR A 49 -52.52 -39.34 -6.54
CA THR A 49 -53.70 -39.63 -5.66
C THR A 49 -53.47 -39.69 -4.13
N LEU A 50 -54.34 -39.32 -3.17
CA LEU A 50 -55.81 -39.13 -3.02
C LEU A 50 -56.12 -38.61 -1.58
N THR A 51 -57.15 -37.75 -1.41
CA THR A 51 -58.21 -37.68 -0.33
C THR A 51 -57.80 -37.53 1.16
N ASP A 52 -58.56 -36.97 2.12
CA ASP A 52 -60.00 -36.72 2.31
C ASP A 52 -60.24 -35.78 3.52
N SER A 53 -61.41 -35.12 3.55
CA SER A 53 -62.29 -34.74 4.70
C SER A 53 -61.73 -33.86 5.84
N GLY A 54 -62.32 -32.70 6.19
CA GLY A 54 -63.69 -32.46 6.70
C GLY A 54 -63.65 -32.45 8.24
N GLY A 55 -64.28 -31.58 9.04
CA GLY A 55 -65.21 -30.45 8.87
C GLY A 55 -65.57 -29.92 10.29
N GLU A 56 -65.99 -28.65 10.33
CA GLU A 56 -66.89 -27.94 11.29
C GLU A 56 -66.83 -28.14 12.82
N THR A 57 -66.89 -27.01 13.56
CA THR A 57 -68.05 -26.67 14.43
C THR A 57 -68.01 -25.21 14.92
N ASN A 58 -69.22 -24.65 15.07
CA ASN A 58 -69.61 -23.25 15.31
C ASN A 58 -69.40 -22.75 16.76
N GLY A 59 -69.45 -21.42 16.93
CA GLY A 59 -69.76 -20.78 18.21
C GLY A 59 -69.76 -19.26 18.16
N ASP A 60 -70.91 -18.67 17.79
CA ASP A 60 -71.18 -17.22 17.84
C ASP A 60 -71.20 -16.65 19.26
N GLY A 61 -70.81 -15.37 19.39
CA GLY A 61 -70.94 -14.61 20.63
C GLY A 61 -70.71 -13.12 20.42
N ASP A 62 -71.74 -12.42 19.94
CA ASP A 62 -71.82 -10.95 19.88
C ASP A 62 -71.83 -10.33 21.29
N GLY A 63 -71.07 -9.25 21.45
CA GLY A 63 -71.11 -8.36 22.62
C GLY A 63 -70.73 -6.94 22.20
N ASP A 64 -71.75 -6.07 22.11
CA ASP A 64 -71.64 -4.63 21.84
C ASP A 64 -71.25 -3.81 23.09
N ASP A 65 -70.63 -2.65 22.81
CA ASP A 65 -70.62 -1.36 23.54
C ASP A 65 -69.46 -1.09 24.55
N PRO A 66 -69.09 0.19 24.81
CA PRO A 66 -68.38 1.13 23.93
C PRO A 66 -67.19 1.85 24.64
N GLY A 67 -66.38 2.62 23.90
CA GLY A 67 -65.75 3.82 24.48
C GLY A 67 -64.31 4.14 24.06
N GLU A 68 -64.19 5.38 23.57
CA GLU A 68 -63.03 6.28 23.64
C GLU A 68 -61.85 6.07 22.69
N GLY A 69 -61.55 7.14 21.94
CA GLY A 69 -60.23 7.39 21.36
C GLY A 69 -60.24 7.70 19.87
N ASP A 70 -60.78 8.85 19.48
CA ASP A 70 -60.48 9.46 18.18
C ASP A 70 -59.03 9.99 18.23
N THR A 71 -58.06 9.09 18.04
CA THR A 71 -56.72 9.48 17.61
C THR A 71 -56.71 9.38 16.11
N ALA A 72 -56.79 10.53 15.45
CA ALA A 72 -56.38 10.63 14.06
C ALA A 72 -54.91 10.18 13.99
N ASP A 73 -54.70 8.91 13.61
CA ASP A 73 -53.43 8.46 13.06
C ASP A 73 -53.21 9.31 11.81
N LEU A 74 -52.39 10.35 11.99
CA LEU A 74 -51.67 10.92 10.89
C LEU A 74 -50.72 9.80 10.45
N ASP A 75 -51.14 9.01 9.47
CA ASP A 75 -50.26 8.21 8.61
C ASP A 75 -49.23 9.19 8.04
N LEU A 76 -48.16 9.41 8.80
CA LEU A 76 -46.91 9.91 8.23
C LEU A 76 -46.50 8.82 7.26
N PRO A 77 -46.28 9.14 5.97
CA PRO A 77 -45.76 8.14 5.04
C PRO A 77 -44.49 7.58 5.67
N ASP A 78 -44.38 6.24 5.72
CA ASP A 78 -43.15 5.55 6.09
C ASP A 78 -42.00 6.27 5.39
N ASP A 79 -41.17 6.94 6.17
CA ASP A 79 -39.99 7.64 5.66
C ASP A 79 -39.21 6.57 4.89
N PRO A 80 -38.95 6.72 3.58
CA PRO A 80 -38.18 5.73 2.85
C PRO A 80 -36.90 5.52 3.64
N ALA A 81 -36.67 4.28 4.07
CA ALA A 81 -35.52 3.94 4.90
C ALA A 81 -34.31 4.66 4.33
N LEU A 82 -33.73 5.58 5.12
CA LEU A 82 -32.56 6.34 4.73
C LEU A 82 -31.52 5.32 4.28
N VAL A 83 -31.20 5.33 2.99
CA VAL A 83 -30.12 4.49 2.47
C VAL A 83 -28.85 5.08 3.09
N PRO A 84 -28.07 4.28 3.84
CA PRO A 84 -26.80 4.76 4.38
C PRO A 84 -25.94 5.29 3.22
N SER A 85 -25.24 6.38 3.45
CA SER A 85 -24.29 6.95 2.50
C SER A 85 -22.96 7.14 3.22
N PRO A 86 -21.82 6.77 2.59
CA PRO A 86 -20.52 6.88 3.24
C PRO A 86 -20.23 8.35 3.52
N ALA A 87 -19.74 8.64 4.73
CA ALA A 87 -19.43 9.99 5.16
C ALA A 87 -17.96 10.35 4.93
N CYS A 88 -17.09 9.34 4.93
CA CYS A 88 -15.64 9.47 5.01
C CYS A 88 -14.97 8.99 3.72
N THR A 89 -15.49 9.45 2.57
CA THR A 89 -14.98 9.11 1.24
C THR A 89 -13.83 9.99 0.78
N ILE A 90 -13.02 9.51 -0.16
CA ILE A 90 -12.05 10.29 -0.94
C ILE A 90 -12.68 10.67 -2.29
N ASP A 91 -12.45 11.91 -2.76
CA ASP A 91 -12.78 12.27 -4.13
C ASP A 91 -11.92 11.39 -5.08
N PRO A 92 -12.47 10.75 -6.12
CA PRO A 92 -11.71 9.89 -7.03
C PRO A 92 -10.49 10.57 -7.69
N ALA A 93 -10.44 11.91 -7.73
CA ALA A 93 -9.29 12.66 -8.24
C ALA A 93 -8.24 13.01 -7.15
N GLN A 94 -8.41 12.54 -5.91
CA GLN A 94 -7.51 12.78 -4.78
C GLN A 94 -6.94 11.47 -4.26
N LEU A 95 -5.72 11.56 -3.73
CA LEU A 95 -5.02 10.43 -3.12
C LEU A 95 -5.13 10.44 -1.59
N ASP A 96 -5.18 11.65 -1.03
CA ASP A 96 -5.24 11.89 0.41
C ASP A 96 -6.68 12.16 0.83
N GLY A 97 -7.04 11.56 1.95
CA GLY A 97 -8.29 11.75 2.65
C GLY A 97 -8.29 13.00 3.52
N ALA A 98 -9.48 13.38 3.98
CA ALA A 98 -9.58 14.40 5.00
C ALA A 98 -8.94 13.91 6.30
N LEU A 99 -8.24 14.81 7.00
CA LEU A 99 -7.71 14.58 8.34
C LEU A 99 -8.79 14.78 9.41
N PRO A 100 -8.62 14.23 10.62
CA PRO A 100 -9.50 14.51 11.75
C PRO A 100 -9.59 16.01 12.08
N CYS A 101 -10.75 16.45 12.55
CA CYS A 101 -10.94 17.84 12.94
C CYS A 101 -10.23 18.17 14.26
N GLY A 102 -9.53 19.29 14.29
CA GLY A 102 -8.99 19.85 15.54
C GLY A 102 -7.64 19.28 15.94
N LEU A 103 -6.83 18.87 14.95
CA LEU A 103 -5.45 18.47 15.18
C LEU A 103 -4.66 19.58 15.84
N GLU A 104 -3.84 19.19 16.81
CA GLU A 104 -2.83 20.10 17.34
C GLU A 104 -1.63 20.19 16.38
N PRO A 105 -0.86 21.29 16.41
CA PRO A 105 0.38 21.35 15.67
C PRO A 105 1.33 20.20 16.06
N PRO A 106 2.16 19.71 15.11
CA PRO A 106 3.18 18.72 15.37
C PRO A 106 4.07 19.11 16.57
N SER A 107 4.62 18.10 17.24
CA SER A 107 5.48 18.28 18.40
C SER A 107 6.75 19.05 18.04
N ASP A 108 7.39 19.66 19.05
CA ASP A 108 8.73 20.24 18.90
C ASP A 108 9.83 19.23 19.29
N VAL A 109 9.45 18.01 19.70
CA VAL A 109 10.37 17.02 20.29
C VAL A 109 10.05 15.62 19.81
N ILE A 110 11.08 14.93 19.33
CA ILE A 110 11.05 13.50 19.07
C ILE A 110 11.26 12.75 20.38
N ALA A 111 10.19 12.20 20.94
CA ALA A 111 10.20 11.37 22.14
C ALA A 111 9.33 10.11 21.94
N PRO A 112 9.71 9.19 21.02
CA PRO A 112 8.89 8.01 20.76
C PRO A 112 8.72 7.14 22.01
N VAL A 113 7.51 6.62 22.20
CA VAL A 113 7.13 5.63 23.21
C VAL A 113 6.42 4.46 22.53
N THR A 114 6.37 3.31 23.18
CA THR A 114 5.61 2.18 22.66
C THR A 114 4.13 2.40 22.92
N ALA A 115 3.35 2.59 21.86
CA ALA A 115 1.90 2.61 21.88
C ALA A 115 1.38 1.24 22.32
N TRP A 116 1.72 0.22 21.53
CA TRP A 116 1.43 -1.18 21.83
C TRP A 116 2.40 -2.12 21.10
N THR A 117 2.30 -3.42 21.42
CA THR A 117 3.10 -4.47 20.77
C THR A 117 2.23 -5.67 20.48
N TRP A 118 2.56 -6.39 19.41
CA TRP A 118 1.87 -7.60 19.02
C TRP A 118 2.84 -8.77 18.87
N THR A 119 2.39 -9.97 19.23
CA THR A 119 3.14 -11.22 19.02
C THR A 119 2.23 -12.23 18.36
N GLY A 120 2.70 -12.85 17.29
CA GLY A 120 1.91 -13.79 16.52
C GLY A 120 1.50 -15.03 17.33
N HIS A 121 0.31 -15.52 17.01
CA HIS A 121 -0.30 -16.67 17.67
C HIS A 121 0.17 -17.98 17.02
N ASP A 122 -0.18 -19.12 17.64
CA ASP A 122 0.09 -20.47 17.11
C ASP A 122 1.57 -20.78 16.77
N GLY A 123 2.49 -20.04 17.38
CA GLY A 123 3.94 -20.21 17.21
C GLY A 123 4.53 -19.42 16.04
N GLU A 124 3.73 -18.64 15.32
CA GLU A 124 4.16 -17.72 14.25
C GLU A 124 4.66 -16.39 14.81
N ASP A 125 5.68 -16.46 15.65
CA ASP A 125 6.17 -15.33 16.44
C ASP A 125 7.17 -14.41 15.70
N SER A 126 7.32 -14.58 14.39
CA SER A 126 8.32 -13.87 13.60
C SER A 126 7.73 -13.25 12.33
N VAL A 127 8.08 -12.00 12.07
CA VAL A 127 7.74 -11.26 10.84
C VAL A 127 9.03 -10.75 10.20
N LEU A 128 9.20 -10.99 8.90
CA LEU A 128 10.45 -10.73 8.14
C LEU A 128 10.23 -9.84 6.93
N VAL A 129 9.00 -9.36 6.76
CA VAL A 129 8.56 -8.55 5.64
C VAL A 129 7.97 -7.25 6.19
N THR A 130 7.97 -6.20 5.38
CA THR A 130 7.43 -4.89 5.74
C THR A 130 5.95 -5.04 6.07
N PRO A 131 5.46 -4.51 7.22
CA PRO A 131 4.03 -4.52 7.54
C PRO A 131 3.27 -3.63 6.54
N LEU A 132 2.00 -3.93 6.31
CA LEU A 132 1.14 -3.13 5.42
C LEU A 132 0.02 -2.49 6.22
N VAL A 133 -0.49 -1.35 5.77
CA VAL A 133 -1.56 -0.58 6.43
C VAL A 133 -2.64 -0.21 5.40
N ALA A 134 -3.90 -0.48 5.72
CA ALA A 134 -5.11 -0.03 5.00
C ALA A 134 -6.36 -0.33 5.84
N ASN A 135 -7.50 0.32 5.58
CA ASN A 135 -8.77 -0.04 6.23
C ASN A 135 -9.34 -1.32 5.58
N LEU A 136 -9.65 -2.35 6.38
CA LEU A 136 -10.16 -3.64 5.88
C LEU A 136 -11.44 -4.11 6.59
N ASP A 137 -11.90 -3.42 7.64
CA ASP A 137 -13.20 -3.67 8.25
C ASP A 137 -13.95 -2.39 8.64
N ASP A 138 -15.25 -2.57 8.90
CA ASP A 138 -16.20 -1.53 9.31
C ASP A 138 -16.26 -1.53 10.84
N ASP A 139 -15.33 -0.80 11.46
CA ASP A 139 -15.21 -0.69 12.93
C ASP A 139 -16.39 0.07 13.54
N ASN A 140 -16.91 1.05 12.79
CA ASN A 140 -17.94 1.96 13.27
C ASN A 140 -19.38 1.44 13.06
N GLY A 141 -19.55 0.40 12.24
CA GLY A 141 -20.78 -0.33 11.98
C GLY A 141 -21.78 0.39 11.07
N ASP A 142 -21.34 1.33 10.25
CA ASP A 142 -22.21 2.10 9.34
C ASP A 142 -22.41 1.43 7.96
N GLY A 143 -21.72 0.32 7.72
CA GLY A 143 -21.80 -0.50 6.52
C GLY A 143 -20.80 -0.12 5.44
N PHE A 144 -19.83 0.75 5.72
CA PHE A 144 -18.76 1.14 4.82
C PHE A 144 -17.39 0.83 5.45
N VAL A 145 -16.41 0.54 4.60
CA VAL A 145 -14.99 0.50 4.99
C VAL A 145 -14.38 1.75 4.38
N ASP A 146 -14.24 2.82 5.17
CA ASP A 146 -13.82 4.13 4.70
C ASP A 146 -12.95 4.84 5.74
N LEU A 147 -12.62 6.12 5.53
CA LEU A 147 -11.69 6.86 6.39
C LEU A 147 -12.17 7.10 7.83
N CYS A 148 -13.39 6.72 8.17
CA CYS A 148 -13.94 6.79 9.52
C CYS A 148 -13.64 5.52 10.34
N ASP A 149 -13.11 4.47 9.71
CA ASP A 149 -12.67 3.23 10.37
C ASP A 149 -11.19 3.29 10.76
N ASP A 150 -10.82 2.45 11.73
CA ASP A 150 -9.43 2.37 12.17
C ASP A 150 -8.62 1.58 11.12
N PRO A 151 -7.42 2.04 10.74
CA PRO A 151 -6.60 1.27 9.82
C PRO A 151 -6.18 -0.10 10.36
N ASP A 152 -6.22 -1.12 9.51
CA ASP A 152 -5.69 -2.45 9.81
C ASP A 152 -4.22 -2.56 9.41
N ILE A 153 -3.48 -3.32 10.20
CA ILE A 153 -2.11 -3.73 9.93
C ILE A 153 -2.11 -5.20 9.48
N VAL A 154 -1.54 -5.45 8.30
CA VAL A 154 -1.37 -6.81 7.76
C VAL A 154 0.10 -7.24 7.88
N VAL A 155 0.32 -8.39 8.53
CA VAL A 155 1.65 -9.02 8.62
C VAL A 155 1.64 -10.45 8.13
N ALA A 156 2.70 -10.86 7.42
CA ALA A 156 2.97 -12.27 7.12
C ALA A 156 3.86 -12.86 8.21
N ALA A 157 3.25 -13.62 9.12
CA ALA A 157 3.93 -14.19 10.28
C ALA A 157 4.31 -15.67 10.03
N VAL A 158 5.42 -16.10 10.62
CA VAL A 158 5.95 -17.46 10.46
C VAL A 158 6.72 -17.90 11.70
N HIS A 159 6.79 -19.21 11.93
CA HIS A 159 7.72 -19.77 12.91
C HIS A 159 9.12 -19.92 12.29
N LEU A 160 10.14 -19.30 12.87
CA LEU A 160 11.52 -19.41 12.35
C LEU A 160 12.35 -20.47 13.09
N PRO A 161 12.79 -21.55 12.39
CA PRO A 161 13.66 -22.54 13.00
C PRO A 161 15.03 -21.95 13.38
N PRO A 162 15.70 -22.45 14.43
CA PRO A 162 16.93 -21.83 14.97
C PRO A 162 18.13 -21.91 14.02
N GLY A 163 18.18 -22.87 13.09
CA GLY A 163 19.25 -23.02 12.12
C GLY A 163 19.08 -22.12 10.89
N LYS A 164 20.17 -21.50 10.43
CA LYS A 164 20.19 -20.63 9.25
C LYS A 164 19.74 -21.33 7.96
N THR A 165 20.04 -22.63 7.84
CA THR A 165 19.77 -23.44 6.65
C THR A 165 18.52 -24.29 6.77
N ASP A 166 17.83 -24.22 7.90
CA ASP A 166 16.64 -25.02 8.14
C ASP A 166 15.50 -24.51 7.25
N PRO A 167 14.75 -25.41 6.59
CA PRO A 167 13.58 -25.01 5.83
C PRO A 167 12.55 -24.39 6.77
N TRP A 168 12.02 -23.22 6.39
CA TRP A 168 10.97 -22.57 7.15
C TRP A 168 9.64 -23.28 6.89
N PRO A 169 8.79 -23.42 7.91
CA PRO A 169 7.40 -23.79 7.71
C PRO A 169 6.70 -22.71 6.86
N VAL A 170 5.48 -23.03 6.44
CA VAL A 170 4.57 -22.02 5.89
C VAL A 170 4.22 -21.00 6.98
N GLY A 171 3.87 -19.79 6.56
CA GLY A 171 3.30 -18.77 7.43
C GLY A 171 1.85 -18.46 7.07
N HIS A 172 1.25 -17.54 7.81
CA HIS A 172 -0.09 -17.03 7.55
C HIS A 172 -0.12 -15.49 7.62
N LEU A 173 -1.17 -14.92 7.04
CA LEU A 173 -1.46 -13.49 7.15
C LEU A 173 -2.28 -13.24 8.41
N HIS A 174 -1.86 -12.27 9.21
CA HIS A 174 -2.56 -11.79 10.40
C HIS A 174 -3.00 -10.34 10.14
N LEU A 175 -4.28 -10.05 10.38
CA LEU A 175 -4.85 -8.71 10.37
C LEU A 175 -5.00 -8.25 11.82
N ILE A 176 -4.60 -7.01 12.07
CA ILE A 176 -4.46 -6.42 13.39
C ILE A 176 -5.06 -5.03 13.33
N ASN A 177 -6.11 -4.74 14.12
CA ASN A 177 -6.65 -3.39 14.22
C ASN A 177 -5.58 -2.45 14.78
N GLY A 178 -5.28 -1.37 14.06
CA GLY A 178 -4.13 -0.50 14.33
C GLY A 178 -4.28 0.33 15.61
N ALA A 179 -5.49 0.72 15.99
CA ALA A 179 -5.76 1.43 17.24
C ALA A 179 -5.53 0.57 18.49
N SER A 180 -5.97 -0.69 18.47
CA SER A 180 -5.97 -1.55 19.65
C SER A 180 -4.82 -2.56 19.72
N GLY A 181 -4.17 -2.84 18.59
CA GLY A 181 -3.21 -3.94 18.44
C GLY A 181 -3.84 -5.34 18.56
N ALA A 182 -5.16 -5.45 18.52
CA ALA A 182 -5.87 -6.72 18.61
C ALA A 182 -5.88 -7.43 17.25
N THR A 183 -5.60 -8.74 17.25
CA THR A 183 -5.80 -9.57 16.05
C THR A 183 -7.29 -9.66 15.74
N THR A 184 -7.71 -9.05 14.62
CA THR A 184 -9.07 -9.14 14.09
C THR A 184 -9.25 -10.46 13.33
N ARG A 185 -8.23 -10.88 12.57
CA ARG A 185 -8.30 -12.08 11.72
C ARG A 185 -6.95 -12.76 11.48
N VAL A 186 -7.01 -14.07 11.24
CA VAL A 186 -5.90 -14.85 10.68
C VAL A 186 -6.41 -15.60 9.45
N ILE A 187 -5.78 -15.40 8.30
CA ILE A 187 -6.15 -16.08 7.06
C ILE A 187 -5.61 -17.53 7.14
N PRO A 188 -6.46 -18.56 7.09
CA PRO A 188 -6.04 -19.95 7.33
C PRO A 188 -5.26 -20.57 6.15
N THR A 189 -5.14 -19.84 5.04
CA THR A 189 -4.42 -20.29 3.85
C THR A 189 -2.92 -20.03 4.04
N ALA A 190 -2.14 -21.12 3.99
CA ALA A 190 -0.70 -21.07 4.06
C ALA A 190 -0.08 -20.27 2.89
N ILE A 191 0.85 -19.36 3.24
CA ILE A 191 1.60 -18.49 2.33
C ILE A 191 3.13 -18.62 2.54
N ASP A 192 3.90 -18.06 1.60
CA ASP A 192 5.33 -17.82 1.71
C ASP A 192 5.58 -16.47 2.41
N ALA A 193 5.75 -16.52 3.73
CA ALA A 193 6.00 -15.35 4.57
C ALA A 193 7.40 -14.71 4.38
N SER A 194 8.20 -15.19 3.42
CA SER A 194 9.43 -14.51 3.01
C SER A 194 9.20 -13.43 1.95
N ILE A 195 7.96 -13.30 1.44
CA ILE A 195 7.57 -12.36 0.40
C ILE A 195 6.65 -11.31 0.97
N ASN A 196 6.97 -10.05 0.69
CA ASN A 196 6.10 -8.95 1.05
C ASN A 196 4.77 -9.06 0.28
N PRO A 197 3.62 -9.19 0.97
CA PRO A 197 2.32 -9.10 0.32
C PRO A 197 2.05 -7.68 -0.19
N ALA A 198 0.91 -7.48 -0.85
CA ALA A 198 0.40 -6.18 -1.25
C ALA A 198 -1.12 -6.09 -1.02
N LEU A 199 -1.63 -4.88 -0.84
CA LEU A 199 -3.05 -4.55 -0.64
C LEU A 199 -3.52 -3.63 -1.77
N ALA A 200 -4.73 -3.85 -2.28
CA ALA A 200 -5.43 -2.93 -3.19
C ALA A 200 -6.88 -3.40 -3.39
N ASP A 201 -7.80 -2.49 -3.66
CA ASP A 201 -9.12 -2.80 -4.23
C ASP A 201 -8.91 -3.30 -5.67
N LEU A 202 -9.06 -4.61 -5.88
CA LEU A 202 -8.77 -5.26 -7.16
C LEU A 202 -10.00 -5.41 -8.03
N ASP A 203 -11.20 -5.39 -7.45
CA ASP A 203 -12.46 -5.60 -8.18
C ASP A 203 -13.39 -4.38 -8.22
N GLY A 204 -12.98 -3.28 -7.57
CA GLY A 204 -13.64 -1.99 -7.60
C GLY A 204 -14.84 -1.88 -6.66
N ASP A 205 -14.91 -2.74 -5.63
CA ASP A 205 -16.00 -2.73 -4.64
C ASP A 205 -15.77 -1.75 -3.47
N GLY A 206 -14.59 -1.14 -3.40
CA GLY A 206 -14.20 -0.16 -2.40
C GLY A 206 -13.53 -0.76 -1.16
N ILE A 207 -13.29 -2.08 -1.11
CA ILE A 207 -12.61 -2.75 -0.01
C ILE A 207 -11.32 -3.41 -0.54
N PRO A 208 -10.15 -3.13 0.04
CA PRO A 208 -8.92 -3.74 -0.47
C PRO A 208 -8.85 -5.26 -0.28
N GLU A 209 -8.47 -5.96 -1.35
CA GLU A 209 -7.98 -7.34 -1.30
C GLU A 209 -6.54 -7.41 -0.80
N ILE A 210 -6.18 -8.58 -0.26
CA ILE A 210 -4.82 -8.94 0.14
C ILE A 210 -4.24 -9.93 -0.87
N VAL A 211 -3.09 -9.62 -1.45
CA VAL A 211 -2.38 -10.49 -2.38
C VAL A 211 -1.09 -11.02 -1.76
N ALA A 212 -0.90 -12.33 -1.82
CA ALA A 212 0.30 -13.02 -1.34
C ALA A 212 0.72 -14.18 -2.25
N LEU A 213 1.91 -14.72 -2.03
CA LEU A 213 2.37 -15.93 -2.71
C LEU A 213 2.22 -17.16 -1.81
N GLN A 214 1.74 -18.25 -2.36
CA GLN A 214 1.77 -19.57 -1.73
C GLN A 214 2.91 -20.41 -2.32
N ALA A 215 3.70 -21.04 -1.44
CA ALA A 215 4.71 -22.02 -1.84
C ALA A 215 4.17 -23.47 -1.79
N GLN A 216 4.60 -24.32 -2.73
CA GLN A 216 4.27 -25.75 -2.76
C GLN A 216 5.15 -26.60 -1.82
N GLY A 217 6.25 -26.05 -1.34
CA GLY A 217 7.22 -26.72 -0.48
C GLY A 217 7.71 -25.79 0.63
N PRO A 218 8.53 -26.30 1.57
CA PRO A 218 9.03 -25.48 2.66
C PRO A 218 9.91 -24.34 2.13
N ASN A 219 9.74 -23.13 2.66
CA ASN A 219 10.47 -21.96 2.20
C ASN A 219 11.94 -22.12 2.60
N SER A 220 12.85 -22.07 1.64
CA SER A 220 14.29 -22.21 1.91
C SER A 220 15.09 -21.32 0.98
N PRO A 221 15.98 -20.45 1.49
CA PRO A 221 16.84 -19.64 0.64
C PRO A 221 17.82 -20.50 -0.20
N TYR A 222 17.97 -21.79 0.14
CA TYR A 222 18.91 -22.70 -0.51
C TYR A 222 18.25 -23.65 -1.52
N GLN A 223 16.93 -23.78 -1.53
CA GLN A 223 16.20 -24.69 -2.41
C GLN A 223 15.17 -23.92 -3.23
N LEU A 224 15.01 -24.28 -4.50
CA LEU A 224 13.92 -23.73 -5.30
C LEU A 224 12.61 -24.38 -4.89
N THR A 225 11.61 -23.56 -4.57
CA THR A 225 10.21 -23.95 -4.41
C THR A 225 9.40 -23.40 -5.58
N GLN A 226 8.28 -24.06 -5.89
CA GLN A 226 7.30 -23.47 -6.78
C GLN A 226 6.36 -22.58 -5.95
N ARG A 227 6.03 -21.41 -6.47
CA ARG A 227 5.06 -20.49 -5.87
C ARG A 227 4.03 -19.99 -6.87
N ARG A 228 2.86 -19.63 -6.37
CA ARG A 228 1.75 -19.05 -7.14
C ARG A 228 1.09 -17.91 -6.38
N LEU A 229 0.42 -17.04 -7.10
CA LEU A 229 -0.36 -15.94 -6.55
C LEU A 229 -1.65 -16.42 -5.88
N MET A 230 -2.01 -15.78 -4.78
CA MET A 230 -3.24 -15.98 -4.04
C MET A 230 -3.81 -14.60 -3.71
N GLY A 231 -5.11 -14.41 -3.95
CA GLY A 231 -5.86 -13.22 -3.56
C GLY A 231 -6.90 -13.57 -2.50
N PHE A 232 -7.01 -12.73 -1.48
CA PHE A 232 -7.96 -12.87 -0.38
C PHE A 232 -8.78 -11.60 -0.25
N ARG A 233 -10.08 -11.75 -0.01
CA ARG A 233 -10.91 -10.62 0.42
C ARG A 233 -10.47 -10.17 1.81
N ALA A 234 -10.83 -8.94 2.17
CA ALA A 234 -10.61 -8.42 3.52
C ALA A 234 -11.12 -9.38 4.61
N ASP A 235 -12.29 -10.02 4.40
CA ASP A 235 -12.89 -11.02 5.30
C ASP A 235 -12.09 -12.34 5.46
N GLY A 236 -11.00 -12.50 4.70
CA GLY A 236 -10.11 -13.65 4.67
C GLY A 236 -10.56 -14.78 3.75
N GLU A 237 -11.69 -14.65 3.05
CA GLU A 237 -12.10 -15.60 2.03
C GLU A 237 -11.15 -15.56 0.83
N LEU A 238 -10.90 -16.74 0.24
CA LEU A 238 -10.10 -16.85 -0.97
C LEU A 238 -10.86 -16.25 -2.15
N ALA A 239 -10.40 -15.12 -2.68
CA ALA A 239 -10.93 -14.50 -3.88
C ALA A 239 -10.49 -15.28 -5.14
N PHE A 240 -9.19 -15.58 -5.25
CA PHE A 240 -8.64 -16.37 -6.35
C PHE A 240 -7.36 -17.11 -5.94
N ALA A 241 -7.06 -18.18 -6.68
CA ALA A 241 -5.77 -18.87 -6.63
C ALA A 241 -5.21 -18.97 -8.05
N GLY A 242 -4.11 -18.26 -8.31
CA GLY A 242 -3.47 -18.23 -9.62
C GLY A 242 -3.05 -19.62 -10.09
N GLU A 243 -3.16 -19.86 -11.39
CA GLU A 243 -2.78 -21.14 -12.00
C GLU A 243 -1.29 -21.23 -12.34
N HIS A 244 -0.62 -20.08 -12.48
CA HIS A 244 0.80 -20.01 -12.83
C HIS A 244 1.69 -20.34 -11.64
N TRP A 245 2.59 -21.31 -11.83
CA TRP A 245 3.59 -21.70 -10.85
C TRP A 245 4.98 -21.32 -11.32
N GLN A 246 5.69 -20.54 -10.52
CA GLN A 246 7.02 -20.06 -10.81
C GLN A 246 8.05 -20.62 -9.82
N LEU A 247 9.24 -20.97 -10.31
CA LEU A 247 10.34 -21.40 -9.46
C LEU A 247 11.02 -20.18 -8.81
N SER A 248 11.20 -20.23 -7.49
CA SER A 248 11.85 -19.17 -6.70
C SER A 248 12.56 -19.74 -5.46
N ARG A 249 13.47 -18.97 -4.87
CA ARG A 249 14.18 -19.23 -3.61
C ARG A 249 13.59 -18.42 -2.44
N GLY A 250 12.54 -17.64 -2.68
CA GLY A 250 11.94 -16.75 -1.68
C GLY A 250 12.60 -15.37 -1.64
N GLY A 251 12.08 -14.49 -0.79
CA GLY A 251 12.43 -13.06 -0.78
C GLY A 251 11.85 -12.27 -1.96
N GLY A 252 11.64 -10.97 -1.75
CA GLY A 252 11.05 -10.05 -2.72
C GLY A 252 9.72 -9.50 -2.26
N ALA A 253 9.02 -8.81 -3.16
CA ALA A 253 7.73 -8.18 -2.86
C ALA A 253 6.79 -8.21 -4.07
N ILE A 254 5.50 -8.23 -3.79
CA ILE A 254 4.46 -7.94 -4.77
C ILE A 254 4.26 -6.43 -4.85
N SER A 255 3.97 -5.93 -6.06
CA SER A 255 3.51 -4.57 -6.31
C SER A 255 2.21 -4.62 -7.13
N ILE A 256 1.39 -3.58 -7.05
CA ILE A 256 0.11 -3.46 -7.75
C ILE A 256 0.04 -2.07 -8.37
N ALA A 257 -0.36 -2.00 -9.65
CA ALA A 257 -0.54 -0.76 -10.40
C ALA A 257 -1.46 -1.02 -11.60
N ASP A 258 -2.23 -0.02 -12.04
CA ASP A 258 -2.97 -0.06 -13.32
C ASP A 258 -1.97 0.32 -14.42
N LEU A 259 -1.43 -0.67 -15.14
CA LEU A 259 -0.27 -0.44 -16.01
C LEU A 259 -0.67 0.16 -17.35
N ASP A 260 -1.91 -0.05 -17.80
CA ASP A 260 -2.41 0.39 -19.11
C ASP A 260 -3.63 1.31 -19.02
N ASN A 261 -3.89 1.83 -17.81
CA ASN A 261 -4.90 2.83 -17.50
C ASN A 261 -6.33 2.39 -17.86
N ASP A 262 -6.63 1.10 -17.76
CA ASP A 262 -7.92 0.53 -18.16
C ASP A 262 -8.96 0.51 -17.02
N GLY A 263 -8.55 0.85 -15.80
CA GLY A 263 -9.37 0.84 -14.60
C GLY A 263 -9.30 -0.45 -13.79
N SER A 264 -8.54 -1.45 -14.22
CA SER A 264 -8.31 -2.72 -13.52
C SER A 264 -6.82 -2.90 -13.26
N PRO A 265 -6.36 -2.95 -12.00
CA PRO A 265 -4.94 -3.05 -11.72
C PRO A 265 -4.31 -4.40 -12.12
N GLU A 266 -3.06 -4.36 -12.54
CA GLU A 266 -2.18 -5.51 -12.64
C GLU A 266 -1.45 -5.79 -11.33
N ILE A 267 -1.10 -7.06 -11.15
CA ILE A 267 -0.31 -7.54 -10.02
C ILE A 267 1.06 -7.97 -10.52
N LEU A 268 2.09 -7.30 -10.02
CA LEU A 268 3.48 -7.53 -10.34
C LEU A 268 4.09 -8.42 -9.25
N ALA A 269 4.06 -9.74 -9.46
CA ALA A 269 4.80 -10.67 -8.65
C ALA A 269 6.31 -10.57 -8.96
N PRO A 270 7.22 -11.01 -8.07
CA PRO A 270 8.66 -10.82 -8.29
C PRO A 270 9.25 -11.41 -9.58
N GLU A 271 8.53 -12.29 -10.27
CA GLU A 271 8.97 -12.96 -11.49
C GLU A 271 8.01 -12.85 -12.68
N TYR A 272 6.83 -12.29 -12.51
CA TYR A 272 5.80 -12.27 -13.55
C TYR A 272 4.70 -11.25 -13.23
N VAL A 273 3.93 -10.89 -14.24
CA VAL A 273 2.79 -9.97 -14.13
C VAL A 273 1.49 -10.72 -14.43
N THR A 274 0.46 -10.44 -13.63
CA THR A 274 -0.90 -10.97 -13.80
C THR A 274 -1.91 -9.84 -13.84
N ASN A 275 -3.11 -10.11 -14.35
CA ASN A 275 -4.25 -9.22 -14.09
C ASN A 275 -4.73 -9.32 -12.62
N ALA A 276 -5.71 -8.49 -12.26
CA ALA A 276 -6.37 -8.46 -10.94
C ALA A 276 -6.90 -9.83 -10.44
N THR A 277 -7.22 -10.76 -11.35
CA THR A 277 -7.74 -12.11 -10.99
C THR A 277 -6.65 -13.18 -10.87
N GLY A 278 -5.38 -12.80 -11.00
CA GLY A 278 -4.23 -13.72 -10.92
C GLY A 278 -3.98 -14.53 -12.20
N GLN A 279 -4.55 -14.15 -13.34
CA GLN A 279 -4.24 -14.74 -14.64
C GLN A 279 -2.92 -14.16 -15.16
N LEU A 280 -1.96 -15.03 -15.50
CA LEU A 280 -0.69 -14.63 -16.10
C LEU A 280 -0.90 -13.82 -17.39
N LEU A 281 -0.30 -12.63 -17.44
CA LEU A 281 -0.20 -11.81 -18.64
C LEU A 281 1.13 -12.09 -19.34
N TRP A 282 2.23 -11.87 -18.61
CA TRP A 282 3.59 -12.08 -19.13
C TRP A 282 4.60 -12.30 -18.00
N ALA A 283 5.80 -12.72 -18.38
CA ALA A 283 6.94 -12.87 -17.47
C ALA A 283 8.24 -12.57 -18.23
N PRO A 284 9.26 -11.97 -17.57
CA PRO A 284 10.60 -11.88 -18.14
C PRO A 284 11.11 -13.25 -18.60
N SER A 285 11.98 -13.27 -19.60
CA SER A 285 12.51 -14.53 -20.12
C SER A 285 13.42 -15.27 -19.13
N ASN A 286 14.01 -14.55 -18.18
CA ASN A 286 14.93 -15.07 -17.16
C ASN A 286 14.72 -14.37 -15.80
N PRO A 287 13.54 -14.54 -15.18
CA PRO A 287 13.16 -13.79 -13.99
C PRO A 287 14.14 -14.06 -12.83
N ALA A 288 14.30 -13.06 -11.96
CA ALA A 288 15.03 -13.25 -10.72
C ALA A 288 14.42 -14.39 -9.92
N THR A 289 15.25 -15.19 -9.25
CA THR A 289 14.75 -16.29 -8.41
C THR A 289 14.77 -15.96 -6.93
N ALA A 290 15.09 -14.71 -6.56
CA ALA A 290 15.10 -14.25 -5.18
C ALA A 290 15.16 -12.72 -5.14
N TYR A 291 14.59 -12.11 -4.09
CA TYR A 291 14.75 -10.70 -3.76
C TYR A 291 14.48 -9.73 -4.92
N SER A 292 13.44 -10.02 -5.71
CA SER A 292 12.94 -9.10 -6.73
C SER A 292 11.74 -8.34 -6.19
N MET A 293 11.70 -7.04 -6.44
CA MET A 293 10.62 -6.14 -6.06
C MET A 293 10.33 -5.24 -7.27
N PRO A 294 9.43 -5.67 -8.17
CA PRO A 294 9.17 -4.94 -9.40
C PRO A 294 8.56 -3.57 -9.11
N VAL A 295 8.87 -2.58 -9.94
CA VAL A 295 8.38 -1.21 -9.81
C VAL A 295 7.60 -0.85 -11.08
N ALA A 296 6.44 -0.22 -10.92
CA ALA A 296 5.70 0.42 -12.00
C ALA A 296 6.05 1.92 -12.02
N VAL A 297 6.23 2.51 -13.19
CA VAL A 297 6.51 3.95 -13.38
C VAL A 297 6.31 4.32 -14.84
N ASP A 298 5.69 5.47 -15.09
CA ASP A 298 5.63 6.09 -16.42
C ASP A 298 7.01 6.70 -16.75
N LEU A 299 7.82 6.02 -17.59
CA LEU A 299 9.17 6.49 -17.91
C LEU A 299 9.17 7.55 -19.01
N ASP A 300 8.16 7.61 -19.87
CA ASP A 300 8.15 8.50 -21.04
C ASP A 300 6.98 9.50 -21.07
N LEU A 301 6.22 9.57 -19.99
CA LEU A 301 5.10 10.46 -19.73
C LEU A 301 3.95 10.29 -20.74
N ASP A 302 3.74 9.06 -21.23
CA ASP A 302 2.66 8.73 -22.15
C ASP A 302 1.36 8.29 -21.44
N GLY A 303 1.44 8.07 -20.13
CA GLY A 303 0.37 7.65 -19.25
C GLY A 303 0.47 6.17 -18.87
N ASP A 304 0.94 5.29 -19.76
CA ASP A 304 1.08 3.87 -19.45
C ASP A 304 2.30 3.65 -18.54
N LEU A 305 2.22 2.72 -17.60
CA LEU A 305 3.30 2.46 -16.66
C LEU A 305 4.21 1.35 -17.21
N GLU A 306 5.50 1.66 -17.38
CA GLU A 306 6.51 0.64 -17.57
C GLU A 306 6.76 -0.16 -16.29
N VAL A 307 7.22 -1.40 -16.47
CA VAL A 307 7.58 -2.31 -15.40
C VAL A 307 9.08 -2.53 -15.34
N LEU A 308 9.68 -2.24 -14.19
CA LEU A 308 11.09 -2.51 -13.92
C LEU A 308 11.25 -3.76 -13.07
N PHE A 309 11.89 -4.78 -13.64
CA PHE A 309 12.43 -5.92 -12.91
C PHE A 309 13.90 -5.66 -12.61
N GLY A 310 14.19 -4.79 -11.64
CA GLY A 310 15.58 -4.41 -11.36
C GLY A 310 16.22 -3.74 -12.59
N GLY A 311 17.28 -4.33 -13.12
CA GLY A 311 18.11 -3.80 -14.19
C GLY A 311 17.52 -3.88 -15.60
N THR A 312 16.22 -4.16 -15.77
CA THR A 312 15.54 -4.19 -17.08
C THR A 312 14.18 -3.53 -16.98
N ALA A 313 13.88 -2.67 -17.96
CA ALA A 313 12.58 -2.02 -18.15
C ALA A 313 11.79 -2.69 -19.28
N TYR A 314 10.48 -2.84 -19.05
CA TYR A 314 9.50 -3.42 -19.96
C TYR A 314 8.31 -2.48 -20.10
N ASP A 315 7.69 -2.47 -21.28
CA ASP A 315 6.33 -1.96 -21.48
C ASP A 315 5.32 -2.67 -20.57
N HIS A 316 4.16 -2.05 -20.37
CA HIS A 316 3.01 -2.64 -19.66
C HIS A 316 2.64 -4.05 -20.19
N ASP A 317 2.84 -4.31 -21.50
CA ASP A 317 2.55 -5.59 -22.16
C ASP A 317 3.69 -6.63 -22.10
N GLY A 318 4.82 -6.28 -21.46
CA GLY A 318 6.00 -7.12 -21.33
C GLY A 318 6.97 -7.03 -22.51
N SER A 319 6.75 -6.13 -23.46
CA SER A 319 7.74 -5.80 -24.49
C SER A 319 8.98 -5.17 -23.87
N TRP A 320 10.16 -5.58 -24.31
CA TRP A 320 11.42 -5.06 -23.76
C TRP A 320 11.66 -3.63 -24.23
N ARG A 321 12.04 -2.73 -23.30
CA ARG A 321 12.45 -1.35 -23.61
C ARG A 321 13.97 -1.17 -23.57
N PHE A 322 14.59 -1.40 -22.42
CA PHE A 322 16.04 -1.30 -22.27
C PHE A 322 16.58 -2.15 -21.11
N ASP A 323 17.87 -2.43 -21.16
CA ASP A 323 18.63 -2.94 -20.03
C ASP A 323 19.52 -1.83 -19.47
N THR A 324 19.57 -1.75 -18.15
CA THR A 324 20.49 -0.85 -17.47
C THR A 324 21.94 -1.28 -17.73
N PRO A 325 22.86 -0.35 -17.98
CA PRO A 325 24.23 -0.71 -18.36
C PRO A 325 25.10 -1.19 -17.19
N THR A 326 24.66 -1.01 -15.95
CA THR A 326 25.44 -1.25 -14.72
C THR A 326 24.90 -2.36 -13.83
N VAL A 327 23.75 -2.96 -14.17
CA VAL A 327 23.14 -4.03 -13.38
C VAL A 327 22.72 -5.15 -14.33
N PRO A 328 22.90 -6.44 -13.96
CA PRO A 328 22.46 -7.54 -14.80
C PRO A 328 20.94 -7.51 -15.08
N GLN A 329 20.55 -7.99 -16.26
CA GLN A 329 19.15 -8.10 -16.66
C GLN A 329 18.29 -8.79 -15.61
N ASP A 330 17.09 -8.26 -15.37
CA ASP A 330 16.10 -8.81 -14.43
C ASP A 330 16.64 -8.97 -12.99
N ARG A 331 17.72 -8.27 -12.59
CA ARG A 331 18.34 -8.36 -11.25
C ARG A 331 18.48 -6.98 -10.65
N GLY A 332 18.64 -6.90 -9.34
CA GLY A 332 18.85 -5.61 -8.68
C GLY A 332 17.60 -5.08 -8.02
N SER A 333 17.71 -3.89 -7.44
CA SER A 333 16.58 -3.08 -7.00
C SER A 333 16.61 -1.74 -7.73
N VAL A 334 15.43 -1.19 -7.97
CA VAL A 334 15.23 0.16 -8.47
C VAL A 334 14.48 0.98 -7.43
N ALA A 335 14.80 2.27 -7.35
CA ALA A 335 14.00 3.30 -6.72
C ALA A 335 13.90 4.50 -7.68
N VAL A 336 12.76 5.18 -7.66
CA VAL A 336 12.39 6.21 -8.64
C VAL A 336 12.24 7.55 -7.92
N ALA A 337 12.86 8.59 -8.45
CA ALA A 337 12.72 9.98 -8.00
C ALA A 337 13.18 10.92 -9.13
N ASN A 338 13.00 12.22 -8.96
CA ASN A 338 13.60 13.23 -9.82
C ASN A 338 14.82 13.84 -9.10
N PHE A 339 15.97 13.80 -9.76
CA PHE A 339 17.26 14.28 -9.29
C PHE A 339 17.79 15.46 -10.11
N ASP A 340 17.01 15.98 -11.05
CA ASP A 340 17.29 17.24 -11.73
C ASP A 340 16.06 18.15 -11.93
N ASP A 341 16.07 18.98 -12.98
CA ASP A 341 15.08 20.03 -13.22
C ASP A 341 14.10 19.67 -14.36
N ASP A 342 14.19 18.48 -14.95
CA ASP A 342 13.29 18.06 -16.04
C ASP A 342 12.04 17.31 -15.54
N GLU A 343 11.14 16.95 -16.46
CA GLU A 343 9.86 16.33 -16.13
C GLU A 343 9.95 14.81 -15.93
N PHE A 344 11.03 14.18 -16.38
CA PHE A 344 11.17 12.74 -16.41
C PHE A 344 11.69 12.20 -15.06
N PRO A 345 11.40 10.92 -14.76
CA PRO A 345 11.96 10.28 -13.59
C PRO A 345 13.40 9.82 -13.84
N GLU A 346 14.21 9.85 -12.80
CA GLU A 346 15.45 9.09 -12.72
C GLU A 346 15.30 7.78 -11.97
N LEU A 347 16.16 6.84 -12.34
CA LEU A 347 16.22 5.52 -11.75
C LEU A 347 17.52 5.37 -10.96
N TYR A 348 17.43 5.21 -9.64
CA TYR A 348 18.54 4.68 -8.88
C TYR A 348 18.49 3.16 -8.94
N VAL A 349 19.57 2.54 -9.44
CA VAL A 349 19.68 1.09 -9.59
C VAL A 349 20.86 0.54 -8.82
N GLN A 350 20.67 -0.62 -8.18
CA GLN A 350 21.76 -1.30 -7.49
C GLN A 350 21.74 -2.83 -7.58
N HIS A 351 22.92 -3.43 -7.69
CA HIS A 351 23.13 -4.87 -7.61
C HIS A 351 24.59 -5.22 -7.32
N ASP A 352 24.85 -6.11 -6.34
CA ASP A 352 26.18 -6.66 -6.05
C ASP A 352 27.30 -5.60 -5.87
N GLY A 353 26.94 -4.40 -5.42
CA GLY A 353 27.87 -3.29 -5.23
C GLY A 353 28.05 -2.37 -6.43
N GLU A 354 27.37 -2.63 -7.53
CA GLU A 354 27.23 -1.70 -8.65
C GLU A 354 26.03 -0.80 -8.36
N HIS A 355 26.25 0.53 -8.41
CA HIS A 355 25.27 1.55 -8.10
C HIS A 355 25.34 2.67 -9.15
N ALA A 356 24.18 3.09 -9.67
CA ALA A 356 24.09 4.18 -10.62
C ALA A 356 22.74 4.90 -10.54
N VAL A 357 22.74 6.15 -10.97
CA VAL A 357 21.54 6.91 -11.33
C VAL A 357 21.48 6.94 -12.85
N LEU A 358 20.32 6.57 -13.39
CA LEU A 358 20.04 6.56 -14.81
C LEU A 358 18.96 7.58 -15.13
N GLU A 359 19.02 8.16 -16.32
CA GLU A 359 17.91 8.88 -16.91
C GLU A 359 16.76 7.91 -17.22
N HIS A 360 15.57 8.45 -17.49
CA HIS A 360 14.36 7.69 -17.82
C HIS A 360 14.52 6.73 -19.03
N ASP A 361 15.44 7.04 -19.96
CA ASP A 361 15.75 6.23 -21.14
C ASP A 361 16.81 5.14 -20.90
N GLY A 362 17.28 5.00 -19.65
CA GLY A 362 18.28 4.03 -19.23
C GLY A 362 19.73 4.46 -19.46
N THR A 363 19.98 5.68 -19.97
CA THR A 363 21.33 6.23 -20.08
C THR A 363 21.88 6.62 -18.70
N VAL A 364 23.19 6.49 -18.50
CA VAL A 364 23.81 6.78 -17.18
C VAL A 364 23.89 8.29 -16.95
N LYS A 365 23.15 8.79 -15.95
CA LYS A 365 23.23 10.17 -15.44
C LYS A 365 24.42 10.35 -14.51
N ALA A 366 24.51 9.47 -13.50
CA ALA A 366 25.57 9.44 -12.52
C ALA A 366 26.00 8.00 -12.24
N VAL A 367 27.31 7.75 -12.21
CA VAL A 367 27.82 6.56 -11.51
C VAL A 367 27.92 6.97 -10.05
N CYS A 368 27.65 6.05 -9.13
CA CYS A 368 27.89 6.27 -7.71
C CYS A 368 29.23 5.60 -7.29
N PRO A 369 30.41 6.13 -7.66
CA PRO A 369 31.68 5.55 -7.23
C PRO A 369 31.93 5.92 -5.78
N THR A 370 31.77 4.95 -4.88
CA THR A 370 32.11 5.13 -3.48
C THR A 370 33.62 5.01 -3.31
N GLY A 371 34.37 6.08 -3.61
CA GLY A 371 35.83 6.07 -3.55
C GLY A 371 36.39 5.41 -2.29
N ASN A 372 37.43 4.56 -2.39
CA ASN A 372 38.04 3.72 -1.34
C ASN A 372 37.09 2.86 -0.46
N VAL A 373 35.78 3.00 -0.56
CA VAL A 373 34.78 2.15 0.08
C VAL A 373 34.45 1.10 -0.97
N ASP A 374 35.07 -0.06 -0.82
CA ASP A 374 34.76 -1.22 -1.63
C ASP A 374 33.35 -1.69 -1.24
N ILE A 375 32.32 -1.15 -1.91
CA ILE A 375 30.93 -1.58 -1.77
C ILE A 375 30.70 -2.85 -2.61
N SER A 376 31.74 -3.63 -2.95
CA SER A 376 31.53 -4.90 -3.65
C SER A 376 30.90 -5.96 -2.74
N GLY A 377 29.79 -6.56 -3.20
CA GLY A 377 29.22 -7.80 -2.68
C GLY A 377 27.86 -7.69 -1.96
N ALA A 378 26.92 -8.54 -2.40
CA ALA A 378 25.56 -8.82 -1.91
C ALA A 378 24.45 -7.92 -2.48
N GLY A 379 23.67 -8.47 -3.43
CA GLY A 379 22.20 -8.34 -3.59
C GLY A 379 21.65 -6.95 -3.94
N GLY A 380 20.72 -6.89 -4.90
CA GLY A 380 19.95 -5.68 -5.17
C GLY A 380 18.93 -5.40 -4.08
N TYR A 381 19.34 -4.81 -2.96
CA TYR A 381 18.47 -4.50 -1.84
C TYR A 381 17.70 -3.18 -2.05
N PRO A 382 16.55 -2.98 -1.39
CA PRO A 382 15.76 -1.75 -1.48
C PRO A 382 16.56 -0.49 -1.12
N VAL A 383 16.14 0.61 -1.74
CA VAL A 383 16.55 1.98 -1.41
C VAL A 383 15.30 2.81 -1.16
N ALA A 384 15.36 3.69 -0.16
CA ALA A 384 14.35 4.70 0.11
C ALA A 384 14.90 6.08 -0.29
N ILE A 385 14.01 6.96 -0.76
CA ILE A 385 14.35 8.28 -1.28
C ILE A 385 13.42 9.31 -0.64
N ARG A 386 13.96 10.41 -0.14
CA ARG A 386 13.24 11.63 0.29
C ARG A 386 14.25 12.74 0.56
N ASP A 387 13.82 14.01 0.46
CA ASP A 387 14.58 15.15 0.98
C ASP A 387 14.78 14.99 2.49
N LEU A 388 16.03 14.75 2.90
CA LEU A 388 16.40 14.49 4.28
C LEU A 388 16.82 15.78 4.99
N ASP A 389 17.53 16.67 4.30
CA ASP A 389 18.14 17.86 4.91
C ASP A 389 17.44 19.19 4.62
N GLY A 390 16.32 19.16 3.92
CA GLY A 390 15.43 20.29 3.68
C GLY A 390 15.93 21.24 2.59
N ASP A 391 16.87 20.81 1.75
CA ASP A 391 17.42 21.64 0.67
C ASP A 391 16.62 21.57 -0.64
N GLY A 392 15.58 20.75 -0.68
CA GLY A 392 14.70 20.52 -1.83
C GLY A 392 15.20 19.43 -2.78
N ARG A 393 16.31 18.74 -2.48
CA ARG A 393 16.83 17.60 -3.25
C ARG A 393 16.66 16.34 -2.42
N ALA A 394 16.45 15.22 -3.10
CA ALA A 394 16.24 13.96 -2.40
C ALA A 394 17.56 13.23 -2.11
N GLU A 395 17.68 12.70 -0.88
CA GLU A 395 18.72 11.77 -0.48
C GLU A 395 18.27 10.32 -0.64
N LEU A 396 19.25 9.45 -0.88
CA LEU A 396 19.10 8.01 -0.95
C LEU A 396 19.54 7.38 0.38
N VAL A 397 18.72 6.49 0.94
CA VAL A 397 19.08 5.72 2.14
C VAL A 397 18.94 4.23 1.93
N PHE A 398 19.95 3.48 2.39
CA PHE A 398 19.98 2.02 2.26
C PHE A 398 20.94 1.33 3.23
N GLY A 399 20.63 0.09 3.58
CA GLY A 399 21.54 -0.84 4.23
C GLY A 399 22.44 -1.55 3.22
N PHE A 400 23.71 -1.75 3.58
CA PHE A 400 24.65 -2.57 2.81
C PHE A 400 25.80 -3.04 3.71
N GLN A 401 26.14 -4.33 3.67
CA GLN A 401 27.08 -4.96 4.61
C GLN A 401 26.75 -4.58 6.07
N ASP A 402 27.74 -4.09 6.84
CA ASP A 402 27.57 -3.71 8.24
C ASP A 402 27.28 -2.22 8.44
N LYS A 403 26.65 -1.56 7.45
CA LYS A 403 26.37 -0.13 7.49
C LYS A 403 25.00 0.26 6.92
N PHE A 404 24.49 1.35 7.45
CA PHE A 404 23.41 2.16 6.91
C PHE A 404 24.03 3.41 6.28
N TYR A 405 23.69 3.69 5.02
CA TYR A 405 24.25 4.77 4.22
C TYR A 405 23.19 5.82 3.89
N VAL A 406 23.64 7.07 3.83
CA VAL A 406 22.90 8.18 3.25
C VAL A 406 23.77 8.83 2.17
N LEU A 407 23.25 8.89 0.95
CA LEU A 407 23.90 9.52 -0.19
C LEU A 407 23.06 10.69 -0.68
N SER A 408 23.70 11.81 -0.99
CA SER A 408 23.12 12.88 -1.81
C SER A 408 23.56 12.72 -3.26
N ILE A 409 22.83 13.34 -4.19
CA ILE A 409 23.25 13.44 -5.59
C ILE A 409 23.68 14.87 -5.87
N GLU A 410 24.98 15.04 -6.18
CA GLU A 410 25.57 16.33 -6.52
C GLU A 410 26.04 16.32 -7.97
N ALA A 411 25.31 17.05 -8.82
CA ALA A 411 25.50 17.06 -10.27
C ALA A 411 25.44 15.64 -10.86
N ASN A 412 26.56 15.05 -11.25
CA ASN A 412 26.61 13.75 -11.93
C ASN A 412 27.32 12.70 -11.05
N ALA A 413 27.29 12.87 -9.73
CA ALA A 413 27.94 11.97 -8.78
C ALA A 413 27.15 11.84 -7.48
N CYS A 414 27.17 10.63 -6.93
CA CYS A 414 26.62 10.35 -5.62
C CYS A 414 27.67 10.67 -4.55
N VAL A 415 27.29 11.43 -3.53
CA VAL A 415 28.17 11.89 -2.45
C VAL A 415 27.71 11.30 -1.13
N LEU A 416 28.65 10.72 -0.38
CA LEU A 416 28.35 10.20 0.95
C LEU A 416 28.09 11.35 1.92
N ALA A 417 26.84 11.55 2.32
CA ALA A 417 26.47 12.49 3.37
C ALA A 417 26.98 11.96 4.73
N TRP A 418 26.55 10.75 5.10
CA TRP A 418 27.06 10.04 6.26
C TRP A 418 26.75 8.53 6.20
N SER A 419 27.38 7.76 7.09
CA SER A 419 27.04 6.35 7.30
C SER A 419 27.17 5.97 8.77
N LYS A 420 26.41 4.95 9.18
CA LYS A 420 26.44 4.39 10.54
C LYS A 420 26.67 2.89 10.49
N LYS A 421 27.51 2.41 11.40
CA LYS A 421 27.73 0.97 11.57
C LYS A 421 26.50 0.32 12.20
N THR A 422 26.08 -0.81 11.64
CA THR A 422 25.02 -1.69 12.14
C THR A 422 25.63 -2.93 12.77
N ASP A 423 24.80 -3.75 13.41
CA ASP A 423 25.22 -5.06 13.91
C ASP A 423 24.82 -6.21 12.97
N ALA A 424 24.22 -5.90 11.83
CA ALA A 424 23.95 -6.83 10.75
C ALA A 424 25.26 -7.05 9.94
N PRO A 425 25.66 -8.29 9.64
CA PRO A 425 26.77 -8.55 8.72
C PRO A 425 26.42 -8.17 7.28
N GLU A 426 25.13 -8.24 6.93
CA GLU A 426 24.57 -7.88 5.63
C GLU A 426 23.27 -7.09 5.89
N GLY A 427 23.26 -5.79 5.57
CA GLY A 427 22.08 -4.94 5.62
C GLY A 427 21.27 -5.11 4.34
N LEU A 428 20.00 -5.52 4.47
CA LEU A 428 19.12 -5.79 3.33
C LEU A 428 17.90 -4.86 3.26
N SER A 429 17.62 -4.08 4.30
CA SER A 429 16.52 -3.10 4.33
C SER A 429 17.00 -1.75 3.81
N SER A 430 16.09 -0.96 3.25
CA SER A 430 16.38 0.46 2.95
C SER A 430 16.40 1.31 4.21
N GLY A 431 15.61 0.95 5.23
CA GLY A 431 15.06 1.90 6.19
C GLY A 431 13.90 2.69 5.57
N THR A 432 13.50 3.77 6.23
CA THR A 432 12.55 4.76 5.70
C THR A 432 12.90 6.16 6.22
N LEU A 433 12.22 7.18 5.70
CA LEU A 433 12.42 8.59 6.00
C LEU A 433 11.07 9.24 6.29
N PHE A 434 11.00 10.08 7.33
CA PHE A 434 9.82 10.88 7.61
C PHE A 434 10.22 12.11 8.44
N ASP A 435 9.66 13.29 8.13
CA ASP A 435 9.82 14.49 8.95
C ASP A 435 8.77 14.46 10.06
N PHE A 436 9.17 14.01 11.25
CA PHE A 436 8.24 13.78 12.36
C PHE A 436 7.75 15.06 13.01
N LEU A 437 8.44 16.18 12.79
CA LEU A 437 8.15 17.46 13.44
C LEU A 437 7.55 18.48 12.48
N ASP A 438 7.45 18.16 11.18
CA ASP A 438 7.08 19.09 10.11
C ASP A 438 7.97 20.36 10.15
N ASP A 439 9.26 20.18 10.41
CA ASP A 439 10.24 21.26 10.54
C ASP A 439 11.06 21.52 9.26
N GLY A 440 10.78 20.73 8.22
CA GLY A 440 11.44 20.76 6.92
C GLY A 440 12.66 19.85 6.83
N HIS A 441 13.03 19.12 7.89
CA HIS A 441 14.11 18.13 7.85
C HIS A 441 13.55 16.78 8.25
N ALA A 442 13.78 15.76 7.42
CA ALA A 442 13.34 14.42 7.76
C ALA A 442 14.28 13.74 8.76
N GLU A 443 13.74 12.73 9.44
CA GLU A 443 14.51 11.73 10.16
C GLU A 443 14.64 10.45 9.36
N ALA A 444 15.80 9.80 9.52
CA ALA A 444 16.06 8.48 8.99
C ALA A 444 15.83 7.39 10.04
N ILE A 445 15.02 6.38 9.69
CA ILE A 445 14.69 5.24 10.55
C ILE A 445 15.36 3.99 9.99
N TYR A 446 16.10 3.29 10.84
CA TYR A 446 16.73 2.03 10.46
C TYR A 446 16.64 0.98 11.57
N ALA A 447 16.17 -0.22 11.21
CA ALA A 447 16.15 -1.39 12.07
C ALA A 447 17.28 -2.36 11.66
N ASP A 448 18.28 -2.53 12.54
CA ASP A 448 19.28 -3.59 12.41
C ASP A 448 18.83 -4.87 13.13
N ARG A 449 19.71 -5.80 13.51
CA ARG A 449 19.28 -7.07 14.12
C ARG A 449 18.88 -6.94 15.58
N SER A 450 19.36 -5.92 16.28
CA SER A 450 19.12 -5.78 17.73
C SER A 450 18.64 -4.40 18.16
N ARG A 451 18.63 -3.43 17.25
CA ARG A 451 18.26 -2.04 17.51
C ARG A 451 17.43 -1.45 16.37
N VAL A 452 16.45 -0.67 16.75
CA VAL A 452 15.84 0.35 15.89
C VAL A 452 16.46 1.69 16.29
N LYS A 453 16.80 2.52 15.31
CA LYS A 453 17.42 3.82 15.54
C LYS A 453 16.77 4.87 14.65
N LEU A 454 16.49 6.04 15.23
CA LEU A 454 16.13 7.25 14.50
C LEU A 454 17.34 8.18 14.49
N TYR A 455 17.64 8.71 13.32
CA TYR A 455 18.71 9.66 13.11
C TYR A 455 18.18 10.98 12.54
N SER A 456 18.75 12.10 12.96
CA SER A 456 18.51 13.37 12.28
C SER A 456 19.11 13.37 10.88
N SER A 457 18.78 14.39 10.10
CA SER A 457 19.35 14.65 8.78
C SER A 457 20.88 14.65 8.73
N THR A 458 21.55 15.04 9.82
CA THR A 458 23.02 15.05 9.95
C THR A 458 23.61 13.76 10.54
N GLY A 459 22.77 12.77 10.82
CA GLY A 459 23.15 11.49 11.40
C GLY A 459 23.36 11.52 12.91
N GLU A 460 22.83 12.51 13.64
CA GLU A 460 22.77 12.45 15.11
C GLU A 460 21.77 11.37 15.54
N LEU A 461 22.10 10.56 16.55
CA LEU A 461 21.15 9.58 17.08
C LEU A 461 20.12 10.28 17.96
N LEU A 462 18.86 10.27 17.56
CA LEU A 462 17.76 10.91 18.27
C LEU A 462 17.07 9.94 19.23
N PHE A 463 16.83 8.70 18.77
CA PHE A 463 16.14 7.68 19.54
C PHE A 463 16.66 6.28 19.22
N GLN A 464 16.54 5.36 20.18
CA GLN A 464 16.78 3.93 19.95
C GLN A 464 15.95 3.05 20.87
N ILE A 465 15.56 1.88 20.37
CA ILE A 465 14.98 0.78 21.16
C ILE A 465 15.67 -0.54 20.82
N ASN A 466 15.47 -1.53 21.69
CA ASN A 466 15.92 -2.89 21.44
C ASN A 466 14.82 -3.66 20.71
N HIS A 467 15.23 -4.51 19.78
CA HIS A 467 14.38 -5.54 19.21
C HIS A 467 15.24 -6.76 18.84
N SER A 468 14.68 -7.73 18.13
CA SER A 468 15.43 -8.87 17.63
C SER A 468 14.93 -9.23 16.24
N ALA A 469 15.83 -9.29 15.26
CA ALA A 469 15.50 -9.65 13.89
C ALA A 469 16.64 -10.44 13.21
N ARG A 470 16.29 -11.23 12.20
CA ARG A 470 17.23 -11.71 11.18
C ARG A 470 17.42 -10.61 10.13
N GLU A 471 18.53 -10.70 9.40
CA GLU A 471 18.73 -9.86 8.22
C GLU A 471 17.58 -10.12 7.23
N SER A 472 16.80 -9.07 6.91
CA SER A 472 15.64 -9.12 6.02
C SER A 472 15.48 -7.80 5.27
N ILE A 473 14.62 -7.79 4.26
CA ILE A 473 14.28 -6.58 3.49
C ILE A 473 13.15 -5.77 4.14
N ALA A 474 12.66 -6.16 5.33
CA ALA A 474 11.59 -5.45 6.01
C ALA A 474 12.04 -4.03 6.39
N ASN A 475 11.25 -3.04 6.00
CA ASN A 475 11.46 -1.66 6.38
C ASN A 475 10.58 -1.29 7.58
N PRO A 476 11.03 -0.38 8.45
CA PRO A 476 10.11 0.41 9.25
C PRO A 476 9.06 1.08 8.37
N VAL A 477 7.82 1.17 8.85
CA VAL A 477 6.71 1.88 8.17
C VAL A 477 6.29 3.05 9.04
N VAL A 478 5.96 4.16 8.39
CA VAL A 478 5.33 5.32 9.03
C VAL A 478 3.96 5.52 8.42
N ALA A 479 2.91 5.44 9.24
CA ALA A 479 1.52 5.60 8.85
C ALA A 479 0.70 6.00 10.09
N ASP A 480 -0.41 6.70 9.87
CA ASP A 480 -1.45 6.90 10.88
C ASP A 480 -2.22 5.58 10.96
N VAL A 481 -2.13 4.86 12.07
CA VAL A 481 -2.73 3.53 12.22
C VAL A 481 -3.90 3.47 13.17
N ASP A 482 -4.23 4.56 13.84
CA ASP A 482 -5.40 4.67 14.71
C ASP A 482 -6.39 5.76 14.28
N GLY A 483 -6.13 6.40 13.14
CA GLY A 483 -7.01 7.35 12.49
C GLY A 483 -7.10 8.71 13.20
N ASP A 484 -6.19 8.99 14.14
CA ASP A 484 -6.21 10.22 14.93
C ASP A 484 -5.51 11.40 14.25
N GLY A 485 -4.82 11.14 13.13
CA GLY A 485 -4.11 12.10 12.31
C GLY A 485 -2.64 12.30 12.71
N ALA A 486 -2.14 11.71 13.79
CA ALA A 486 -0.72 11.61 14.10
C ALA A 486 -0.11 10.38 13.38
N ALA A 487 1.22 10.36 13.28
CA ALA A 487 1.92 9.26 12.62
C ALA A 487 2.53 8.28 13.62
N GLU A 488 2.40 6.98 13.37
CA GLU A 488 3.06 5.93 14.15
C GLU A 488 4.20 5.30 13.36
N ILE A 489 5.13 4.67 14.09
CA ILE A 489 6.24 3.91 13.53
C ILE A 489 6.03 2.42 13.80
N LEU A 490 5.89 1.63 12.74
CA LEU A 490 5.71 0.19 12.80
C LEU A 490 7.05 -0.52 12.56
N ILE A 491 7.44 -1.38 13.50
CA ILE A 491 8.68 -2.15 13.44
C ILE A 491 8.37 -3.64 13.60
N VAL A 492 8.79 -4.44 12.62
CA VAL A 492 8.71 -5.90 12.71
C VAL A 492 9.95 -6.51 13.35
N SER A 493 9.77 -7.66 13.99
CA SER A 493 10.80 -8.45 14.64
C SER A 493 10.65 -9.93 14.29
N SER A 494 11.74 -10.67 14.44
CA SER A 494 11.80 -12.09 14.13
C SER A 494 12.75 -12.84 15.05
N ALA A 495 12.50 -14.12 15.31
CA ALA A 495 13.38 -14.94 16.13
C ALA A 495 14.82 -14.97 15.55
N PRO A 496 15.85 -14.62 16.35
CA PRO A 496 17.23 -14.56 15.88
C PRO A 496 17.80 -15.95 15.59
N LEU A 497 18.95 -16.01 14.91
CA LEU A 497 19.65 -17.27 14.69
C LEU A 497 20.20 -17.85 16.00
N GLY A 498 19.94 -19.13 16.25
CA GLY A 498 20.50 -19.87 17.39
C GLY A 498 19.90 -19.53 18.77
N ALA A 499 18.82 -18.77 18.84
CA ALA A 499 18.09 -18.48 20.08
C ALA A 499 16.58 -18.37 19.81
N GLU A 500 15.78 -18.59 20.86
CA GLU A 500 14.32 -18.38 20.85
C GLU A 500 13.98 -16.88 20.91
N SER A 501 12.76 -16.51 20.49
CA SER A 501 12.32 -15.12 20.36
C SER A 501 12.47 -14.31 21.66
N ILE A 502 12.91 -13.05 21.52
CA ILE A 502 13.21 -12.13 22.64
C ILE A 502 12.44 -10.80 22.55
N SER A 503 11.73 -10.55 21.44
CA SER A 503 10.99 -9.30 21.19
C SER A 503 9.60 -9.62 20.62
N PRO A 504 8.58 -8.77 20.88
CA PRO A 504 7.30 -8.86 20.19
C PRO A 504 7.48 -8.82 18.67
N SER A 505 6.67 -9.58 17.93
CA SER A 505 6.76 -9.69 16.46
C SER A 505 6.51 -8.37 15.73
N LEU A 506 5.72 -7.48 16.32
CA LEU A 506 5.47 -6.11 15.85
C LEU A 506 5.50 -5.16 17.07
N ILE A 507 6.14 -4.01 16.89
CA ILE A 507 6.22 -2.91 17.86
C ILE A 507 5.70 -1.66 17.14
N VAL A 508 4.70 -1.00 17.73
CA VAL A 508 4.18 0.28 17.25
C VAL A 508 4.61 1.38 18.21
N LEU A 509 5.16 2.44 17.66
CA LEU A 509 5.62 3.60 18.42
C LEU A 509 4.84 4.85 18.02
N GLU A 510 4.43 5.61 19.01
CA GLU A 510 3.81 6.93 18.89
C GLU A 510 4.77 7.97 19.51
N ASN A 511 4.53 9.26 19.32
CA ASN A 511 5.23 10.26 20.14
C ASN A 511 4.65 10.29 21.56
N ALA A 512 5.44 10.61 22.58
CA ALA A 512 4.94 10.65 23.97
C ALA A 512 3.76 11.62 24.22
N ASP A 513 3.55 12.58 23.32
CA ASP A 513 2.43 13.52 23.33
C ASP A 513 1.44 13.32 22.18
N ASP A 514 1.58 12.24 21.41
CA ASP A 514 0.70 11.85 20.31
C ASP A 514 0.62 12.86 19.16
N ARG A 515 1.75 13.49 18.85
CA ARG A 515 1.82 14.60 17.88
C ARG A 515 3.03 14.50 16.98
N PHE A 516 3.32 13.31 16.47
CA PHE A 516 4.11 13.24 15.25
C PHE A 516 3.32 13.86 14.09
N ALA A 517 4.03 14.42 13.12
CA ALA A 517 3.41 15.13 12.01
C ALA A 517 2.44 14.22 11.25
N ALA A 518 1.32 14.81 10.82
CA ALA A 518 0.25 14.06 10.17
C ALA A 518 0.71 13.37 8.89
N THR A 519 0.22 12.15 8.67
CA THR A 519 0.59 11.29 7.54
C THR A 519 -0.63 10.52 7.06
N ARG A 520 -0.45 9.77 5.97
CA ARG A 520 -1.50 8.94 5.37
C ARG A 520 -1.73 7.67 6.18
N ARG A 521 -2.97 7.18 6.15
CA ARG A 521 -3.43 5.91 6.76
C ARG A 521 -3.18 4.66 5.91
N VAL A 522 -2.23 4.74 4.98
CA VAL A 522 -1.99 3.67 4.00
C VAL A 522 -0.50 3.41 3.78
N TRP A 523 -0.18 2.12 3.69
CA TRP A 523 1.08 1.61 3.17
C TRP A 523 0.79 0.25 2.53
N ASN A 524 0.41 0.24 1.26
CA ASN A 524 -0.22 -0.92 0.64
C ASN A 524 0.78 -1.97 0.11
N GLN A 525 2.04 -1.58 -0.15
CA GLN A 525 3.03 -2.47 -0.75
C GLN A 525 4.47 -2.12 -0.35
N HIS A 526 5.43 -3.00 -0.67
CA HIS A 526 6.84 -2.76 -0.28
C HIS A 526 7.48 -1.58 -1.02
N THR A 527 7.23 -1.46 -2.32
CA THR A 527 7.64 -0.39 -3.26
C THR A 527 6.69 0.82 -3.18
N TYR A 528 6.14 1.08 -1.98
CA TYR A 528 5.22 2.17 -1.75
C TYR A 528 5.80 3.52 -2.16
N HIS A 529 4.97 4.32 -2.81
CA HIS A 529 5.19 5.71 -3.14
C HIS A 529 3.84 6.42 -3.12
N HIS A 530 3.83 7.72 -2.83
CA HIS A 530 2.61 8.44 -2.52
C HIS A 530 1.49 8.26 -3.56
N SER A 531 1.82 8.23 -4.84
CA SER A 531 0.84 8.19 -5.93
C SER A 531 0.26 6.82 -6.24
N ASN A 532 0.84 5.72 -5.75
CA ASN A 532 0.48 4.39 -6.24
C ASN A 532 -0.85 3.85 -5.70
N ILE A 533 -1.40 4.51 -4.68
CA ILE A 533 -2.62 4.09 -3.97
C ILE A 533 -3.24 5.31 -3.28
N ASN A 534 -4.58 5.39 -3.20
CA ASN A 534 -5.25 6.34 -2.31
C ASN A 534 -5.47 5.74 -0.89
N GLU A 535 -5.91 6.55 0.07
CA GLU A 535 -6.07 6.11 1.47
C GLU A 535 -7.21 5.10 1.70
N ILE A 536 -8.14 4.92 0.75
CA ILE A 536 -9.14 3.83 0.79
C ILE A 536 -8.71 2.60 -0.03
N GLY A 537 -7.45 2.56 -0.46
CA GLY A 537 -6.85 1.41 -1.13
C GLY A 537 -7.23 1.22 -2.60
N GLN A 538 -7.76 2.23 -3.27
CA GLN A 538 -7.96 2.22 -4.72
C GLN A 538 -6.66 2.57 -5.45
N VAL A 539 -6.38 1.81 -6.51
CA VAL A 539 -5.25 2.07 -7.41
C VAL A 539 -5.68 3.12 -8.43
N PRO A 540 -4.95 4.24 -8.60
CA PRO A 540 -5.29 5.23 -9.61
C PRO A 540 -5.14 4.67 -11.02
N SER A 541 -6.16 4.86 -11.86
CA SER A 541 -6.07 4.49 -13.28
C SER A 541 -5.20 5.41 -14.11
N PHE A 542 -4.74 6.53 -13.54
CA PHE A 542 -3.72 7.39 -14.13
C PHE A 542 -2.87 7.87 -12.98
N GLU A 543 -1.75 7.21 -12.74
CA GLU A 543 -0.91 7.51 -11.61
C GLU A 543 -0.24 8.88 -11.78
N PRO A 544 -0.46 9.85 -10.87
CA PRO A 544 0.27 11.12 -10.92
C PRO A 544 1.77 10.87 -10.68
N PRO A 545 2.69 11.51 -11.42
CA PRO A 545 4.13 11.37 -11.19
C PRO A 545 4.54 11.72 -9.75
N HIS A 546 4.87 10.73 -8.89
CA HIS A 546 5.22 11.00 -7.48
C HIS A 546 6.45 11.90 -7.34
N TRP A 547 7.34 11.88 -8.32
CA TRP A 547 8.53 12.73 -8.36
C TRP A 547 8.24 14.21 -8.59
N HIS A 548 7.02 14.57 -9.00
CA HIS A 548 6.55 15.97 -9.04
C HIS A 548 5.77 16.41 -7.80
N ALA A 549 5.40 15.45 -6.94
CA ALA A 549 4.72 15.70 -5.68
C ALA A 549 5.72 15.62 -4.52
N ALA A 550 5.70 14.54 -3.75
CA ALA A 550 6.57 14.36 -2.58
C ALA A 550 8.03 14.04 -2.95
N ASN A 551 8.31 13.67 -4.21
CA ASN A 551 9.61 13.19 -4.66
C ASN A 551 10.23 12.15 -3.72
N SER A 552 9.40 11.18 -3.32
CA SER A 552 9.73 10.19 -2.30
C SER A 552 9.43 8.76 -2.76
N PHE A 553 10.20 7.81 -2.25
CA PHE A 553 10.05 6.38 -2.55
C PHE A 553 10.35 5.55 -1.29
N ARG A 554 9.46 4.61 -0.92
CA ARG A 554 9.49 3.89 0.37
C ARG A 554 9.53 4.82 1.59
N ALA A 555 8.82 5.93 1.47
CA ALA A 555 8.67 6.92 2.52
C ALA A 555 7.26 7.51 2.39
N ASN A 556 6.55 7.61 3.52
CA ASN A 556 5.24 8.23 3.54
C ASN A 556 5.38 9.75 3.45
N SER A 557 4.32 10.43 3.02
CA SER A 557 4.25 11.89 2.86
C SER A 557 3.44 12.50 3.99
N HIS A 558 3.62 13.81 4.21
CA HIS A 558 2.69 14.54 5.07
C HIS A 558 1.29 14.50 4.49
N ALA A 559 0.31 14.41 5.37
CA ALA A 559 -1.06 14.80 5.09
C ALA A 559 -1.27 16.22 5.63
N TYR A 560 -1.95 17.07 4.85
CA TYR A 560 -2.19 18.47 5.22
C TYR A 560 -3.68 18.72 5.47
N GLU A 561 -3.99 19.61 6.40
CA GLU A 561 -5.38 20.03 6.64
C GLU A 561 -5.97 20.69 5.39
N GLY A 562 -7.06 20.10 4.88
CA GLY A 562 -7.88 20.66 3.81
C GLY A 562 -9.01 21.55 4.33
N ASP A 563 -9.87 22.03 3.41
CA ASP A 563 -11.10 22.76 3.77
C ASP A 563 -12.15 21.86 4.48
N LEU A 564 -11.95 20.54 4.42
CA LEU A 564 -12.78 19.52 5.03
C LEU A 564 -11.95 18.72 6.04
N CYS A 565 -12.60 18.30 7.13
CA CYS A 565 -12.02 17.43 8.14
C CYS A 565 -13.06 16.39 8.60
N ILE A 566 -12.58 15.25 9.10
CA ILE A 566 -13.40 14.18 9.66
C ILE A 566 -13.81 14.59 11.08
N PRO A 567 -15.11 14.77 11.37
CA PRO A 567 -15.54 15.12 12.72
C PRO A 567 -15.24 13.95 13.68
N PRO A 568 -14.88 14.23 14.94
CA PRO A 568 -14.71 13.15 15.90
C PRO A 568 -15.99 12.34 16.02
N ALA A 569 -15.85 11.02 16.18
CA ALA A 569 -16.98 10.12 16.39
C ALA A 569 -17.88 10.67 17.50
N LEU A 570 -19.18 10.76 17.23
CA LEU A 570 -20.13 11.20 18.24
C LEU A 570 -20.04 10.22 19.42
N PRO A 571 -19.91 10.69 20.68
CA PRO A 571 -19.85 9.80 21.82
C PRO A 571 -21.09 8.93 21.80
N ALA A 572 -20.91 7.61 21.81
CA ALA A 572 -22.01 6.65 21.79
C ALA A 572 -23.06 7.10 22.81
N GLU A 573 -24.25 7.49 22.34
CA GLU A 573 -25.35 7.81 23.24
C GLU A 573 -25.63 6.54 24.05
N GLY A 574 -25.21 6.53 25.31
CA GLY A 574 -25.47 5.41 26.21
C GLY A 574 -26.96 5.15 26.32
N PRO A 575 -27.36 3.91 26.66
CA PRO A 575 -28.77 3.52 26.78
C PRO A 575 -29.54 4.34 27.83
#